data_AF-A0A9E2ADJ3-F1
#
_entry.id   AF-A0A9E2ADJ3-F1
#
_cell.length_a   1.000
_cell.length_b   1.000
_cell.length_c   1.000
_cell.angle_alpha   90.00
_cell.angle_beta   90.00
_cell.angle_gamma   90.00
#
_symmetry.space_group_name_H-M   'P 1'
#
loop_
_entity.id
_entity.type
_entity.pdbx_description
1 polymer ?
#
loop_
_entity_poly.entity_id
_entity_poly.type
_entity_poly.pdbx_seq_one_letter_code
_entity_poly.pdbx_strand_id
1 'polypeptide(L)' 'MSDDNNGRKALHAYVSDDAHDHWHGFAAEQGVSVSAILEALAPELNLEAPMSHEQLGQRLNLVVKSARKIDAQRRRRRR' A
#
# COMPACT_ATOMS: atom_id res chain seq x y z
N MET A 1 -32.47 5.07 -3.33
CA MET A 1 -31.56 4.02 -3.83
C MET A 1 -30.33 4.75 -4.32
N SER A 2 -29.36 4.99 -3.45
CA SER A 2 -28.16 5.77 -3.81
C SER A 2 -27.16 4.79 -4.40
N ASP A 3 -26.85 4.95 -5.68
CA ASP A 3 -25.73 4.25 -6.34
C ASP A 3 -24.45 4.61 -5.60
N ASP A 4 -24.04 3.72 -4.70
CA ASP A 4 -22.75 3.77 -4.02
C ASP A 4 -21.69 3.32 -5.04
N ASN A 5 -21.43 4.20 -6.00
CA ASN A 5 -20.29 4.10 -6.90
C ASN A 5 -19.04 4.34 -6.05
N ASN A 6 -18.64 3.30 -5.30
CA ASN A 6 -17.38 3.20 -4.57
C ASN A 6 -16.26 3.13 -5.62
N GLY A 7 -16.09 4.27 -6.29
CA GLY A 7 -15.36 4.42 -7.53
C GLY A 7 -13.91 4.14 -7.26
N ARG A 8 -13.42 3.01 -7.79
CA ARG A 8 -11.99 2.77 -7.93
C ARG A 8 -11.40 3.92 -8.75
N LYS A 9 -10.87 4.93 -8.08
CA LYS A 9 -10.05 5.94 -8.73
C LYS A 9 -8.69 5.31 -8.99
N ALA A 10 -8.31 5.25 -10.26
CA ALA A 10 -6.98 4.78 -10.62
C ALA A 10 -5.93 5.80 -10.16
N LEU A 11 -4.87 5.33 -9.52
CA LEU A 11 -3.70 6.15 -9.25
C LEU A 11 -2.92 6.27 -10.56
N HIS A 12 -3.08 7.40 -11.24
CA HIS A 12 -2.33 7.71 -12.45
C HIS A 12 -1.02 8.38 -12.08
N ALA A 13 0.09 7.66 -12.17
CA ALA A 13 1.44 8.18 -12.03
C ALA A 13 2.28 7.66 -13.20
N TYR A 14 3.01 8.56 -13.86
CA TYR A 14 4.02 8.17 -14.83
C TYR A 14 5.29 7.77 -14.07
N VAL A 15 5.73 6.54 -14.27
CA VAL A 15 6.99 6.00 -13.76
C VAL A 15 7.71 5.32 -14.92
N SER A 16 9.03 5.14 -14.84
CA SER A 16 9.74 4.33 -15.83
C SER A 16 9.29 2.86 -15.74
N ASP A 17 9.38 2.12 -16.85
CA ASP A 17 9.05 0.69 -16.89
C ASP A 17 9.87 -0.10 -15.87
N ASP A 18 11.17 0.20 -15.74
CA ASP A 18 12.03 -0.42 -14.72
C ASP A 18 11.54 -0.14 -13.30
N ALA A 19 11.07 1.07 -13.00
CA ALA A 19 10.57 1.41 -11.68
C ALA A 19 9.22 0.72 -11.41
N HIS A 20 8.34 0.68 -12.40
CA HIS A 20 7.09 -0.06 -12.35
C HIS A 20 7.36 -1.54 -12.00
N ASP A 21 8.26 -2.19 -12.73
CA ASP A 21 8.55 -3.61 -12.54
C ASP A 21 9.22 -3.90 -11.20
N HIS A 22 10.16 -3.06 -10.76
CA HIS A 22 10.75 -3.20 -9.43
C HIS A 22 9.73 -3.05 -8.31
N TRP A 23 8.82 -2.07 -8.39
CA TRP A 23 7.80 -1.86 -7.35
C TRP A 23 6.83 -3.03 -7.29
N HIS A 24 6.37 -3.49 -8.45
CA HIS A 24 5.48 -4.63 -8.55
C HIS A 24 6.16 -5.94 -8.14
N GLY A 25 7.44 -6.14 -8.49
CA GLY A 25 8.26 -7.27 -8.07
C GLY A 25 8.42 -7.32 -6.55
N PHE A 26 8.83 -6.21 -5.93
CA PHE A 26 8.95 -6.10 -4.48
C PHE A 26 7.61 -6.37 -3.77
N ALA A 27 6.51 -5.79 -4.25
CA ALA A 27 5.20 -6.02 -3.64
C ALA A 27 4.79 -7.50 -3.70
N ALA A 28 5.06 -8.16 -4.84
CA ALA A 28 4.80 -9.58 -5.03
C ALA A 28 5.63 -10.47 -4.08
N GLU A 29 6.91 -10.17 -3.88
CA GLU A 29 7.78 -10.87 -2.92
C GLU A 29 7.21 -10.81 -1.49
N GLN A 30 6.58 -9.70 -1.12
CA GLN A 30 5.95 -9.52 0.19
C GLN A 30 4.52 -10.08 0.29
N GLY A 31 3.99 -10.57 -0.84
CA GLY A 31 2.64 -11.13 -0.96
C GLY A 31 1.52 -10.08 -0.92
N VAL A 32 1.78 -8.87 -1.42
CA VAL A 32 0.84 -7.72 -1.42
C VAL A 32 0.81 -7.00 -2.77
N SER A 33 -0.15 -6.09 -2.96
CA SER A 33 -0.18 -5.16 -4.10
C SER A 33 0.48 -3.81 -3.78
N VAL A 34 1.05 -3.14 -4.79
CA VAL A 34 1.65 -1.79 -4.65
C VAL A 34 0.65 -0.79 -4.05
N SER A 35 -0.60 -0.80 -4.53
CA SER A 35 -1.65 0.07 -3.97
C SER A 35 -1.96 -0.19 -2.48
N ALA A 36 -1.84 -1.45 -2.01
CA ALA A 36 -2.03 -1.76 -0.60
C ALA A 36 -0.86 -1.25 0.27
N ILE A 37 0.36 -1.25 -0.28
CA ILE A 37 1.52 -0.63 0.38
C ILE A 37 1.30 0.88 0.52
N LEU A 38 0.87 1.57 -0.55
CA LEU A 38 0.60 3.01 -0.52
C LEU A 38 -0.51 3.39 0.49
N GLU A 39 -1.60 2.62 0.53
CA GLU A 39 -2.67 2.83 1.51
C GLU A 39 -2.19 2.61 2.95
N ALA A 40 -1.34 1.61 3.17
CA ALA A 40 -0.77 1.35 4.48
C ALA A 40 0.28 2.40 4.90
N LEU A 41 0.95 3.04 3.94
CA LEU A 41 1.89 4.13 4.18
C LEU A 41 1.20 5.47 4.44
N ALA A 42 -0.05 5.66 3.98
CA ALA A 42 -0.74 6.94 4.09
C ALA A 42 -0.81 7.50 5.53
N PRO A 43 -1.09 6.70 6.58
CA PRO A 43 -1.02 7.18 7.96
C PRO A 43 0.40 7.61 8.38
N GLU A 44 1.42 7.04 7.74
CA GLU A 44 2.82 7.26 8.07
C GLU A 44 3.44 8.51 7.42
N LEU A 45 2.80 9.03 6.37
CA LEU A 45 3.15 10.30 5.74
C LEU A 45 2.80 11.53 6.60
N ASN A 46 2.37 11.33 7.85
CA ASN A 46 2.38 12.38 8.86
C ASN A 46 3.84 12.61 9.32
N LEU A 47 4.54 13.51 8.60
CA LEU A 47 6.00 13.70 8.61
C LEU A 47 6.52 14.62 9.72
N GLU A 48 5.69 15.04 10.68
CA GLU A 48 6.10 16.03 11.69
C GLU A 48 7.05 15.49 12.78
N ALA A 49 7.38 14.19 12.80
CA ALA A 49 8.16 13.58 13.89
C ALA A 49 9.58 13.16 13.47
N PRO A 50 10.63 13.62 14.16
CA PRO A 50 11.97 13.04 14.02
C PRO A 50 11.97 11.60 14.59
N MET A 51 12.36 10.62 13.78
CA MET A 51 12.40 9.19 14.16
C MET A 51 13.79 8.59 14.00
N SER A 52 14.14 7.67 14.89
CA SER A 52 15.31 6.81 14.77
C SER A 52 15.11 5.69 13.73
N HIS A 53 16.19 5.05 13.28
CA HIS A 53 16.14 3.93 12.33
C HIS A 53 15.34 2.72 12.87
N GLU A 54 15.45 2.44 14.17
CA GLU A 54 14.68 1.36 14.81
C GLU A 54 13.18 1.66 14.82
N GLN A 55 12.82 2.90 15.16
CA GLN A 55 11.43 3.38 15.12
C GLN A 55 10.88 3.30 13.69
N LEU A 56 11.68 3.68 12.69
CA LEU A 56 11.33 3.53 11.28
C LEU A 56 11.10 2.06 10.90
N GLY A 57 11.97 1.14 11.30
CA GLY A 57 11.84 -0.30 11.03
C GLY A 57 10.58 -0.91 11.66
N GLN A 58 10.29 -0.58 12.92
CA GLN A 58 9.07 -1.03 13.60
C GLN A 58 7.81 -0.48 12.90
N ARG A 59 7.83 0.79 12.49
CA ARG A 59 6.76 1.47 11.77
C ARG A 59 6.51 0.84 10.40
N LEU A 60 7.55 0.59 9.61
CA LEU A 60 7.45 -0.12 8.32
C LEU A 60 6.88 -1.54 8.46
N ASN A 61 7.19 -2.26 9.54
CA ASN A 61 6.58 -3.56 9.81
C ASN A 61 5.06 -3.47 10.05
N LEU A 62 4.58 -2.41 10.70
CA LEU A 62 3.14 -2.16 10.88
C LEU A 62 2.45 -1.84 9.55
N VAL A 63 3.13 -1.09 8.68
CA VAL A 63 2.68 -0.82 7.30
C VAL A 63 2.51 -2.14 6.53
N VAL A 64 3.50 -3.03 6.53
CA VAL A 64 3.43 -4.32 5.82
C VAL A 64 2.27 -5.18 6.34
N LYS A 65 2.08 -5.25 7.67
CA LYS A 65 0.94 -5.96 8.28
C LYS A 65 -0.40 -5.38 7.82
N SER A 66 -0.51 -4.06 7.76
CA SER A 66 -1.71 -3.35 7.31
C SER A 66 -2.00 -3.61 5.82
N ALA A 67 -0.98 -3.55 4.97
CA ALA A 67 -1.09 -3.87 3.55
C ALA A 67 -1.61 -5.30 3.32
N ARG A 68 -1.08 -6.28 4.05
CA ARG A 68 -1.55 -7.69 3.99
C ARG A 68 -3.02 -7.83 4.35
N LYS A 69 -3.49 -7.10 5.36
CA LYS A 69 -4.91 -7.09 5.77
C LYS A 69 -5.80 -6.52 4.67
N ILE A 70 -5.41 -5.41 4.06
CA ILE A 70 -6.13 -4.77 2.93
C ILE A 70 -6.23 -5.76 1.76
N ASP A 71 -5.13 -6.41 1.40
CA ASP A 71 -5.08 -7.38 0.32
C ASP A 71 -5.98 -8.59 0.59
N ALA A 72 -5.99 -9.11 1.82
CA ALA A 72 -6.88 -10.20 2.22
C ALA A 72 -8.36 -9.80 2.11
N GLN A 73 -8.72 -8.58 2.52
CA GLN A 73 -10.08 -8.06 2.37
C GLN A 73 -10.49 -7.95 0.90
N ARG A 74 -9.60 -7.45 0.03
CA ARG A 74 -9.85 -7.36 -1.42
C ARG A 74 -10.03 -8.74 -2.04
N ARG A 75 -9.21 -9.72 -1.66
CA ARG A 75 -9.34 -11.12 -2.13
C ARG A 75 -10.66 -11.75 -1.71
N ARG A 76 -11.15 -11.45 -0.49
CA ARG A 76 -12.47 -11.91 -0.03
C ARG A 76 -13.61 -11.30 -0.85
N ARG A 77 -13.55 -10.00 -1.16
CA ARG A 77 -14.58 -9.32 -1.96
C ARG A 77 -14.63 -9.77 -3.43
N ARG A 78 -13.58 -10.42 -3.93
CA ARG A 78 -13.50 -10.95 -5.30
C ARG A 78 -13.99 -12.40 -5.42
N ARG A 79 -14.25 -13.08 -4.30
CA ARG A 79 -14.86 -14.41 -4.24
C ARG A 79 -16.36 -14.27 -4.02
#